data_AF-A0A956NHR5-F1
#
_entry.id   AF-A0A956NHR5-F1
#
_cell.length_a   1.000
_cell.length_b   1.000
_cell.length_c   1.000
_cell.angle_alpha   90.00
_cell.angle_beta   90.00
_cell.angle_gamma   90.00
#
_symmetry.space_group_name_H-M   'P 1'
#
loop_
_entity.id
_entity.type
_entity.pdbx_description
1 polymer ?
#
loop_
_entity_poly.entity_id
_entity_poly.type
_entity_poly.pdbx_seq_one_letter_code
_entity_poly.pdbx_strand_id
1 'polypeptide(L)'
;MNGPHDLLRESLVDFVLGNLDDAEARKVEAHLAEGCAECNAEVRELHDTLALVAALSDREPAPSAARGRILVAITQSASEERRQQGGLAGHHQSGDRQERHDRDGRDEHDVRRRRDRGDATPIFRMPMWGRAA
;
A
#
# COMPACT_ATOMS: atom_id res chain seq x y z
N MET A 1 19.19 -5.76 -34.52
CA MET A 1 18.34 -6.69 -33.74
C MET A 1 18.11 -5.99 -32.42
N ASN A 2 16.90 -5.47 -32.19
CA ASN A 2 16.56 -4.77 -30.95
C ASN A 2 16.49 -5.80 -29.81
N GLY A 3 17.07 -5.45 -28.66
CA GLY A 3 17.07 -6.32 -27.49
C GLY A 3 15.71 -6.35 -26.79
N PRO A 4 15.49 -7.27 -25.83
CA PRO A 4 14.24 -7.31 -25.05
C PRO A 4 13.97 -6.00 -24.29
N HIS A 5 15.02 -5.28 -23.90
CA HIS A 5 14.92 -3.95 -23.31
C HIS A 5 14.35 -2.92 -24.29
N ASP A 6 14.85 -2.89 -25.53
CA ASP A 6 14.42 -1.95 -26.57
C ASP A 6 12.95 -2.17 -26.96
N LEU A 7 12.53 -3.43 -27.05
CA LEU A 7 11.12 -3.77 -27.32
C LEU A 7 10.18 -3.29 -26.20
N LEU A 8 10.59 -3.41 -24.94
CA LEU A 8 9.81 -2.92 -23.81
C LEU A 8 9.78 -1.39 -23.76
N ARG A 9 10.87 -0.74 -24.15
CA ARG A 9 10.97 0.71 -24.24
C ARG A 9 9.99 1.28 -25.25
N GLU A 10 9.86 0.64 -26.41
CA GLU A 10 8.88 1.02 -27.44
C GLU A 10 7.42 0.94 -26.92
N SER A 11 7.13 0.03 -25.99
CA SER A 11 5.80 -0.15 -25.39
C SER A 11 5.48 0.84 -24.26
N LEU A 12 6.42 1.68 -23.80
CA LEU A 12 6.20 2.55 -22.63
C LEU A 12 5.12 3.62 -22.88
N VAL A 13 5.00 4.13 -24.11
CA VAL A 13 3.96 5.10 -24.45
C VAL A 13 2.57 4.49 -24.29
N ASP A 14 2.36 3.30 -24.87
CA ASP A 14 1.08 2.59 -24.75
C ASP A 14 0.80 2.14 -23.33
N PHE A 15 1.84 1.77 -22.58
CA PHE A 15 1.72 1.46 -21.15
C PHE A 15 1.18 2.65 -20.36
N VAL A 16 1.80 3.82 -20.51
CA VAL A 16 1.42 5.04 -19.76
C VAL A 16 0.02 5.54 -20.20
N LEU A 17 -0.35 5.36 -21.46
CA LEU A 17 -1.68 5.67 -21.97
C LEU A 17 -2.76 4.65 -21.57
N GLY A 18 -2.38 3.48 -21.05
CA GLY A 18 -3.30 2.40 -20.69
C GLY A 18 -3.88 1.65 -21.90
N ASN A 19 -3.15 1.62 -23.02
CA ASN A 19 -3.56 0.97 -24.27
C ASN A 19 -3.08 -0.48 -24.40
N LEU A 20 -2.15 -0.92 -23.54
CA LEU A 20 -1.67 -2.30 -23.53
C LEU A 20 -2.70 -3.28 -22.98
N ASP A 21 -2.65 -4.51 -23.45
CA ASP A 21 -3.41 -5.60 -22.80
C ASP A 21 -2.79 -6.00 -21.44
N ASP A 22 -3.54 -6.76 -20.64
CA ASP A 22 -3.10 -7.19 -19.31
C ASP A 22 -1.78 -8.00 -19.34
N ALA A 23 -1.51 -8.74 -20.41
CA ALA A 23 -0.30 -9.55 -20.51
C ALA A 23 0.92 -8.68 -20.87
N GLU A 24 0.73 -7.69 -21.73
CA GLU A 24 1.74 -6.71 -22.15
C GLU A 24 2.07 -5.74 -21.01
N ALA A 25 1.05 -5.19 -20.35
CA ALA A 25 1.22 -4.31 -19.20
C ALA A 25 2.04 -5.00 -18.10
N ARG A 26 1.73 -6.27 -17.78
CA ARG A 26 2.50 -7.06 -16.78
C ARG A 26 3.98 -7.24 -17.13
N LYS A 27 4.34 -7.31 -18.42
CA LYS A 27 5.75 -7.40 -18.82
C LYS A 27 6.49 -6.09 -18.57
N VAL A 28 5.86 -4.96 -18.90
CA VAL A 28 6.41 -3.62 -18.62
C VAL A 28 6.53 -3.40 -17.11
N GLU A 29 5.49 -3.71 -16.35
CA GLU A 29 5.49 -3.62 -14.89
C GLU A 29 6.60 -4.47 -14.25
N ALA A 30 6.77 -5.71 -14.71
CA ALA A 30 7.85 -6.58 -14.23
C ALA A 30 9.22 -5.95 -14.49
N HIS A 31 9.44 -5.41 -15.68
CA HIS A 31 10.69 -4.74 -16.02
C HIS A 31 10.95 -3.46 -15.21
N LEU A 32 9.91 -2.67 -14.94
CA LEU A 32 10.02 -1.50 -14.06
C LEU A 32 10.33 -1.92 -12.62
N ALA A 33 9.75 -3.02 -12.15
CA ALA A 33 9.98 -3.59 -10.82
C ALA A 33 11.40 -4.17 -10.66
N GLU A 34 12.04 -4.61 -11.75
CA GLU A 34 13.47 -4.97 -11.77
C GLU A 34 14.39 -3.76 -11.52
N GLY A 35 13.86 -2.54 -11.61
CA GLY A 35 14.57 -1.31 -11.27
C GLY A 35 15.38 -0.72 -12.42
N CYS A 36 14.98 -0.96 -13.67
CA CYS A 36 15.64 -0.35 -14.83
C CYS A 36 15.53 1.19 -14.77
N ALA A 37 16.66 1.87 -14.56
CA ALA A 37 16.68 3.32 -14.36
C ALA A 37 16.22 4.10 -15.59
N GLU A 38 16.58 3.64 -16.79
CA GLU A 38 16.21 4.30 -18.06
C GLU A 38 14.70 4.26 -18.28
N CYS A 39 14.09 3.07 -18.23
CA CYS A 39 12.64 2.91 -18.40
C CYS A 39 11.84 3.63 -17.30
N ASN A 40 12.33 3.63 -16.06
CA ASN A 40 11.68 4.39 -14.98
C ASN A 40 11.74 5.91 -15.20
N ALA A 41 12.84 6.43 -15.73
CA ALA A 41 12.96 7.84 -16.08
C ALA A 41 12.00 8.21 -17.22
N GLU A 42 11.96 7.40 -18.26
CA GLU A 42 11.08 7.63 -19.43
C GLU A 42 9.60 7.57 -19.06
N VAL A 43 9.17 6.59 -18.24
CA VAL A 43 7.79 6.53 -17.73
C VAL A 43 7.43 7.79 -16.94
N ARG A 44 8.36 8.32 -16.12
CA ARG A 44 8.13 9.58 -15.39
C ARG A 44 7.98 10.76 -16.34
N GLU A 45 8.85 10.91 -17.32
CA GLU A 45 8.78 11.99 -18.32
C GLU A 45 7.47 11.95 -19.13
N LEU A 46 7.02 10.74 -19.50
CA LEU A 46 5.74 10.53 -20.18
C LEU A 46 4.55 10.92 -19.29
N HIS A 47 4.56 10.53 -18.01
CA HIS A 47 3.52 10.93 -17.06
C HIS A 47 3.49 12.44 -16.83
N ASP A 48 4.64 13.09 -16.71
CA ASP A 48 4.72 14.55 -16.54
C ASP A 48 4.15 15.26 -17.78
N THR A 49 4.47 14.76 -18.98
CA THR A 49 3.92 15.27 -20.24
C THR A 49 2.40 15.10 -20.29
N LEU A 50 1.88 13.94 -19.90
CA LEU A 50 0.43 13.71 -19.86
C LEU A 50 -0.27 14.59 -18.83
N ALA A 51 0.36 14.88 -17.69
CA ALA A 51 -0.18 15.79 -16.70
C ALA A 51 -0.33 17.21 -17.28
N LEU A 52 0.64 17.68 -18.07
CA LEU A 52 0.56 18.96 -18.78
C LEU A 52 -0.57 18.96 -19.81
N VAL A 53 -0.69 17.90 -20.63
CA VAL A 53 -1.78 17.77 -21.60
C VAL A 53 -3.14 17.79 -20.89
N ALA A 54 -3.30 17.03 -19.81
CA ALA A 54 -4.52 16.99 -19.03
C ALA A 54 -4.88 18.34 -18.38
N ALA A 55 -3.88 19.16 -18.04
CA ALA A 55 -4.09 20.49 -17.49
C ALA A 55 -4.56 21.52 -18.55
N LEU A 56 -4.22 21.29 -19.82
CA LEU A 56 -4.63 22.13 -20.94
C LEU A 56 -5.99 21.72 -21.53
N SER A 57 -6.44 20.50 -21.25
CA SER A 57 -7.72 19.99 -21.74
C SER A 57 -8.90 20.67 -21.04
N ASP A 58 -9.92 21.02 -21.84
CA ASP A 58 -11.21 21.46 -21.32
C ASP A 58 -11.81 20.35 -20.45
N ARG A 59 -12.00 20.66 -19.17
CA ARG A 59 -12.44 19.67 -18.17
C ARG A 59 -13.90 19.90 -17.83
N GLU A 60 -14.73 18.94 -18.22
CA GLU A 60 -16.12 18.91 -17.76
C GLU A 60 -16.14 18.79 -16.22
N PRO A 61 -16.89 19.64 -15.51
CA PRO A 61 -16.98 19.54 -14.06
C PRO A 61 -17.54 18.16 -13.67
N ALA A 62 -16.88 17.53 -12.69
CA ALA A 62 -17.38 16.27 -12.15
C ALA A 62 -18.80 16.46 -11.58
N PRO A 63 -19.70 15.47 -11.69
CA PRO A 63 -21.03 15.54 -11.10
C PRO A 63 -20.95 15.83 -9.59
N SER A 64 -21.79 16.73 -9.09
CA SER A 64 -21.76 17.19 -7.69
C SER A 64 -21.83 16.05 -6.65
N ALA A 65 -22.55 14.97 -6.98
CA ALA A 65 -22.68 13.78 -6.13
C ALA A 65 -21.47 12.83 -6.19
N ALA A 66 -20.55 12.98 -7.16
CA ALA A 66 -19.42 12.07 -7.35
C ALA A 66 -18.51 12.02 -6.12
N ARG A 67 -18.18 13.18 -5.55
CA ARG A 67 -17.33 13.26 -4.36
C ARG A 67 -17.91 12.48 -3.18
N GLY A 68 -19.21 12.66 -2.91
CA GLY A 68 -19.89 11.96 -1.81
C GLY A 68 -19.85 10.44 -1.99
N ARG A 69 -20.14 9.96 -3.21
CA ARG A 69 -20.09 8.51 -3.53
C ARG A 69 -18.69 7.93 -3.37
N ILE A 70 -17.66 8.62 -3.84
CA ILE A 70 -16.26 8.17 -3.72
C ILE A 70 -15.85 8.09 -2.24
N LEU A 71 -16.16 9.11 -1.44
CA LEU A 71 -15.82 9.11 -0.01
C LEU A 71 -16.51 7.96 0.74
N VAL A 72 -17.79 7.71 0.45
CA VAL A 72 -18.50 6.57 1.03
C VAL A 72 -17.83 5.25 0.64
N ALA A 73 -17.51 5.05 -0.64
CA ALA A 73 -16.84 3.83 -1.12
C ALA A 73 -15.50 3.60 -0.41
N ILE A 74 -14.64 4.63 -0.30
CA ILE A 74 -13.35 4.54 0.41
C ILE A 74 -13.56 4.13 1.88
N THR A 75 -14.53 4.74 2.58
CA THR A 75 -14.79 4.40 3.99
C THR A 75 -15.31 2.98 4.17
N GLN A 76 -16.10 2.47 3.23
CA GLN A 76 -16.62 1.10 3.23
C GLN A 76 -15.48 0.09 3.03
N SER A 77 -14.67 0.24 1.99
CA SER A 77 -13.52 -0.64 1.71
C SER A 77 -12.56 -0.73 2.91
N ALA A 78 -12.22 0.42 3.51
CA ALA A 78 -11.36 0.44 4.70
C ALA A 78 -11.98 -0.27 5.93
N SER A 79 -13.31 -0.25 6.06
CA SER A 79 -14.01 -0.97 7.13
C SER A 79 -14.08 -2.47 6.89
N GLU A 80 -14.23 -2.88 5.63
CA GLU A 80 -14.26 -4.29 5.20
C GLU A 80 -12.90 -4.96 5.38
N GLU A 81 -11.82 -4.30 4.96
CA GLU A 81 -10.44 -4.79 5.18
C GLU A 81 -10.16 -5.01 6.67
N ARG A 82 -10.56 -4.08 7.55
CA ARG A 82 -10.40 -4.23 9.01
C ARG A 82 -11.20 -5.41 9.57
N ARG A 83 -12.41 -5.67 9.06
CA ARG A 83 -13.20 -6.84 9.47
C ARG A 83 -12.55 -8.15 9.03
N GLN A 84 -12.02 -8.19 7.80
CA GLN A 84 -11.31 -9.35 7.26
C GLN A 84 -10.01 -9.63 8.04
N GLN A 85 -9.25 -8.59 8.40
CA GLN A 85 -8.03 -8.72 9.22
C GLN A 85 -8.32 -9.07 10.68
N GLY A 86 -9.38 -8.52 11.28
CA GLY A 86 -9.80 -8.80 12.66
C GLY A 86 -10.40 -10.20 12.86
N GLY A 87 -11.03 -10.77 11.84
CA GLY A 87 -11.59 -12.13 11.88
C GLY A 87 -10.53 -13.23 11.95
N LEU A 88 -9.32 -12.98 11.44
CA LEU A 88 -8.21 -13.96 11.44
C LEU A 88 -7.49 -14.07 12.80
N ALA A 89 -7.59 -13.06 13.67
CA ALA A 89 -7.00 -13.09 15.00
C ALA A 89 -7.89 -13.75 16.08
N GLY A 90 -9.16 -14.04 15.77
CA GLY A 90 -10.16 -14.52 16.76
C GLY A 90 -10.34 -16.03 16.86
N HIS A 91 -9.59 -16.85 16.11
CA HIS A 91 -9.82 -18.30 16.01
C HIS A 91 -8.68 -19.16 16.62
N HIS A 92 -8.13 -18.74 17.78
CA HIS A 92 -7.09 -19.52 18.46
C HIS A 92 -7.11 -19.39 20.00
N GLN A 93 -8.27 -19.51 20.65
CA GLN A 93 -8.29 -19.60 22.12
C GLN A 93 -9.58 -20.20 22.71
N SER A 94 -9.89 -21.47 22.42
CA SER A 94 -10.92 -22.23 23.17
C SER A 94 -10.59 -23.72 23.17
N GLY A 95 -9.46 -24.10 23.75
CA GLY A 95 -9.11 -25.51 23.93
C GLY A 95 -7.69 -25.62 24.43
N ASP A 96 -7.52 -25.46 25.75
CA ASP A 96 -6.41 -25.98 26.58
C ASP A 96 -6.27 -25.16 27.86
N ARG A 97 -7.24 -25.32 28.78
CA ARG A 97 -7.02 -25.00 30.20
C ARG A 97 -7.89 -25.83 31.14
N GLN A 98 -8.03 -27.11 30.81
CA GLN A 98 -8.29 -28.14 31.81
C GLN A 98 -6.91 -28.59 32.35
N GLU A 99 -6.81 -28.80 33.66
CA GLU A 99 -5.65 -29.39 34.36
C GLU A 99 -4.42 -28.51 34.61
N ARG A 100 -4.42 -27.87 35.78
CA ARG A 100 -3.30 -27.93 36.74
C ARG A 100 -3.82 -27.39 38.09
N HIS A 101 -4.24 -28.29 38.97
CA HIS A 101 -3.45 -28.89 40.03
C HIS A 101 -3.44 -28.02 41.30
N ASP A 102 -4.16 -28.52 42.30
CA ASP A 102 -4.03 -28.16 43.70
C ASP A 102 -2.56 -28.02 44.10
N ARG A 103 -2.19 -26.83 44.55
CA ARG A 103 -1.10 -26.59 45.50
C ARG A 103 -1.40 -25.30 46.28
N ASP A 104 -2.22 -25.50 47.29
CA ASP A 104 -1.87 -25.25 48.68
C ASP A 104 -0.69 -24.29 48.95
N GLY A 105 -0.99 -23.19 49.65
CA GLY A 105 -0.09 -22.67 50.68
C GLY A 105 0.73 -21.42 50.37
N ARG A 106 0.22 -20.30 50.91
CA ARG A 106 0.95 -19.38 51.79
C ARG A 106 2.13 -18.54 51.25
N ASP A 107 1.88 -17.23 51.23
CA ASP A 107 2.53 -16.21 52.08
C ASP A 107 2.87 -14.93 51.30
N GLU A 108 2.04 -13.93 51.58
CA GLU A 108 2.35 -12.56 51.96
C GLU A 108 3.71 -11.93 51.63
N HIS A 109 3.60 -10.67 51.18
CA HIS A 109 4.59 -9.58 51.23
C HIS A 109 5.73 -9.60 50.20
N ASP A 110 5.59 -8.81 49.12
CA ASP A 110 6.51 -7.67 48.96
C ASP A 110 5.90 -6.51 48.15
N VAL A 111 6.22 -5.32 48.63
CA VAL A 111 5.67 -4.01 48.35
C VAL A 111 6.54 -3.30 47.31
N ARG A 112 5.90 -2.76 46.27
CA ARG A 112 6.33 -1.59 45.47
C ARG A 112 7.77 -1.60 44.92
N ARG A 113 7.88 -1.61 43.59
CA ARG A 113 8.51 -0.49 42.84
C ARG A 113 8.15 -0.53 41.35
N ARG A 114 7.27 0.39 40.97
CA ARG A 114 7.23 0.99 39.63
C ARG A 114 8.56 1.71 39.39
N ARG A 115 9.13 1.59 38.19
CA ARG A 115 9.57 2.72 37.34
C ARG A 115 10.14 2.26 36.00
N ASP A 116 9.56 2.85 34.96
CA ASP A 116 10.22 3.39 33.77
C ASP A 116 11.01 2.47 32.83
N ARG A 117 10.32 2.07 31.76
CA ARG A 117 10.79 2.14 30.37
C ARG A 117 9.54 1.98 29.50
N GLY A 118 9.03 3.02 28.84
CA GLY A 118 9.76 3.95 27.99
C GLY A 118 9.35 3.59 26.57
N ASP A 119 8.36 4.31 26.07
CA ASP A 119 7.69 4.13 24.79
C ASP A 119 8.67 4.00 23.62
N ALA A 120 8.60 2.87 22.90
CA ALA A 120 9.22 2.73 21.59
C ALA A 120 8.14 3.01 20.53
N THR A 121 8.07 4.25 20.09
CA THR A 121 7.35 4.68 18.90
C THR A 121 7.87 3.92 17.67
N PRO A 122 7.02 3.27 16.86
CA PRO A 122 7.43 2.85 15.53
C PRO A 122 7.55 4.10 14.64
N ILE A 123 8.76 4.32 14.12
CA ILE A 123 9.06 5.36 13.13
C ILE A 123 8.31 5.00 11.85
N PHE A 124 7.29 5.79 11.53
CA PHE A 124 6.54 5.73 10.29
C PHE A 124 7.47 6.13 9.14
N ARG A 125 7.92 5.15 8.34
CA ARG A 125 8.75 5.36 7.16
C ARG A 125 7.85 5.69 5.97
N MET A 126 7.59 6.98 5.74
CA MET A 126 7.02 7.45 4.47
C MET A 126 8.11 7.56 3.39
N PRO A 127 7.89 7.07 2.16
CA PRO A 127 8.72 7.44 1.04
C PRO A 127 8.39 8.89 0.63
N MET A 128 9.35 9.79 0.83
CA MET A 128 9.34 11.12 0.23
C MET A 128 9.60 10.98 -1.27
N TRP A 129 8.57 11.17 -2.09
CA TRP A 129 8.78 11.46 -3.50
C TRP A 129 9.16 12.93 -3.59
N GLY A 130 10.43 13.15 -3.91
CA GLY A 130 11.08 14.45 -3.90
C GLY A 130 10.48 15.43 -4.90
N ARG A 131 10.17 16.62 -4.39
CA ARG A 131 10.14 17.87 -5.16
C ARG A 131 11.58 18.23 -5.58
N ALA A 132 11.77 18.46 -6.87
CA ALA A 132 12.79 19.36 -7.41
C ALA A 132 12.06 20.14 -8.52
N ALA A 133 11.76 21.42 -8.31
CA ALA A 133 12.62 22.61 -8.42
C ALA A 133 12.49 23.20 -9.83
#